data_AF-A0A7Z9P1E3-F1
#
_entry.id   AF-A0A7Z9P1E3-F1
#
_cell.length_a   1.000
_cell.length_b   1.000
_cell.length_c   1.000
_cell.angle_alpha   90.00
_cell.angle_beta   90.00
_cell.angle_gamma   90.00
#
_symmetry.space_group_name_H-M   'P 1'
#
loop_
_entity.id
_entity.type
_entity.pdbx_description
1 polymer ?
#
loop_
_entity_poly.entity_id
_entity_poly.type
_entity_poly.pdbx_seq_one_letter_code
_entity_poly.pdbx_strand_id
1 'polypeptide(L)' 'MLAWTPFLEPMNAMQSVWYLLLLPMVFGISVVYRALREKQYATYWRSVAIMSGQVVIGIVGIAVALGFFVQIVIPLLNQP' A
#
# COMPACT_ATOMS: atom_id res chain seq x y z
N MET A 1 -13.55 22.65 -12.03
CA MET A 1 -13.01 21.30 -12.35
C MET A 1 -12.88 21.07 -13.87
N LEU A 2 -12.62 22.12 -14.67
CA LEU A 2 -12.66 22.05 -16.15
C LEU A 2 -11.28 22.05 -16.83
N ALA A 3 -10.19 22.03 -16.06
CA ALA A 3 -8.82 22.06 -16.58
C ALA A 3 -7.87 21.17 -15.76
N TRP A 4 -8.37 20.07 -15.19
CA TRP A 4 -7.46 19.11 -14.55
C TRP A 4 -6.58 18.48 -15.62
N THR A 5 -5.27 18.66 -15.49
CA THR A 5 -4.28 18.06 -16.38
C THR A 5 -3.78 16.74 -15.78
N PRO A 6 -4.13 15.58 -16.37
CA PRO A 6 -3.67 14.30 -15.86
C PRO A 6 -2.13 14.29 -15.78
N PHE A 7 -1.59 13.75 -14.68
CA PHE A 7 -0.15 13.64 -14.38
C PHE A 7 0.60 14.94 -14.07
N LEU A 8 0.14 16.10 -14.55
CA LEU A 8 0.72 17.41 -14.21
C LEU A 8 0.11 18.01 -12.94
N GLU A 9 -1.14 17.68 -12.65
CA GLU A 9 -1.83 18.12 -11.44
C GLU A 9 -2.28 16.93 -10.58
N PRO A 10 -2.11 17.00 -9.25
CA PRO A 10 -2.57 15.95 -8.35
C PRO A 10 -4.07 15.74 -8.50
N MET A 11 -4.50 14.48 -8.41
CA MET A 11 -5.91 14.12 -8.41
C MET A 11 -6.57 14.59 -7.11
N ASN A 12 -6.97 15.87 -7.08
CA ASN A 12 -7.54 16.54 -5.91
C ASN A 12 -8.73 15.77 -5.32
N ALA A 13 -9.55 15.12 -6.16
CA ALA A 13 -10.72 14.36 -5.72
C ALA A 13 -10.39 13.08 -4.93
N MET A 14 -9.23 12.45 -5.16
CA MET A 14 -8.82 11.22 -4.48
C MET A 14 -7.67 11.44 -3.48
N GLN A 15 -7.21 12.67 -3.32
CA GLN A 15 -6.06 12.99 -2.47
C GLN A 15 -6.28 12.67 -0.99
N SER A 16 -7.52 12.67 -0.49
CA SER A 16 -7.79 12.27 0.91
C SER A 16 -7.81 10.75 1.12
N VAL A 17 -7.96 9.98 0.03
CA VAL A 17 -8.18 8.52 0.06
C VAL A 17 -7.18 7.75 -0.81
N TRP A 18 -6.10 8.39 -1.25
CA TRP A 18 -5.13 7.82 -2.20
C TRP A 18 -4.56 6.48 -1.74
N TYR A 19 -4.38 6.31 -0.43
CA TYR A 19 -3.84 5.09 0.18
C TYR A 19 -4.75 3.88 -0.03
N LEU A 20 -6.06 4.09 -0.25
CA LEU A 20 -6.99 2.99 -0.56
C LEU A 20 -6.68 2.38 -1.94
N LEU A 21 -6.07 3.14 -2.86
CA LEU A 21 -5.64 2.63 -4.17
C LEU A 21 -4.53 1.58 -4.07
N LEU A 22 -3.86 1.48 -2.92
CA LEU A 22 -2.91 0.40 -2.65
C LEU A 22 -3.60 -0.97 -2.56
N LEU A 23 -4.83 -1.03 -2.06
CA LEU A 23 -5.58 -2.30 -1.93
C LEU A 23 -5.83 -2.98 -3.29
N PRO A 24 -6.45 -2.33 -4.30
CA PRO A 24 -6.66 -2.95 -5.60
C PRO A 24 -5.34 -3.23 -6.33
N MET A 25 -4.32 -2.38 -6.15
CA MET A 25 -3.00 -2.60 -6.74
C MET A 25 -2.33 -3.87 -6.22
N VAL A 26 -2.24 -4.00 -4.89
CA VAL A 26 -1.65 -5.17 -4.22
C VAL A 26 -2.44 -6.44 -4.53
N PHE A 27 -3.77 -6.35 -4.57
CA PHE A 27 -4.62 -7.45 -4.99
C PHE A 27 -4.32 -7.88 -6.43
N GLY A 28 -4.26 -6.94 -7.38
CA GLY A 28 -3.93 -7.23 -8.78
C GLY A 28 -2.56 -7.89 -8.95
N ILE A 29 -1.54 -7.37 -8.26
CA ILE A 29 -0.19 -7.97 -8.25
C ILE A 29 -0.25 -9.40 -7.70
N SER A 30 -0.99 -9.62 -6.61
CA SER A 30 -1.12 -10.94 -5.98
C SER A 30 -1.83 -11.94 -6.89
N VAL A 31 -2.87 -11.51 -7.61
CA VAL A 31 -3.56 -12.32 -8.64
C VAL A 31 -2.57 -12.77 -9.72
N VAL A 32 -1.85 -11.84 -10.34
CA VAL A 32 -0.89 -12.16 -11.42
C VAL A 32 0.23 -13.06 -10.92
N TYR A 33 0.83 -12.72 -9.78
CA TYR A 33 1.94 -13.49 -9.22
C TYR A 33 1.52 -14.93 -8.87
N ARG A 34 0.38 -15.11 -8.20
CA ARG A 34 -0.09 -16.43 -7.80
C ARG A 34 -0.53 -17.25 -9.01
N ALA A 35 -1.09 -16.63 -10.04
CA ALA A 35 -1.51 -17.32 -11.26
C ALA A 35 -0.32 -17.97 -11.99
N LEU A 36 0.86 -17.33 -11.95
CA LEU A 36 2.08 -17.86 -12.56
C LEU A 36 2.81 -18.90 -11.69
N ARG A 37 2.61 -18.86 -10.37
CA ARG A 37 3.39 -19.65 -9.41
C ARG A 37 2.67 -20.90 -8.90
N GLU A 38 1.35 -20.87 -8.79
CA GLU A 38 0.58 -21.96 -8.21
C GLU A 38 0.12 -22.99 -9.24
N LYS A 39 0.26 -24.27 -8.88
CA LYS A 39 -0.19 -25.40 -9.70
C LYS A 39 -1.58 -25.90 -9.33
N GLN A 40 -2.09 -25.53 -8.15
CA GLN A 40 -3.33 -26.04 -7.57
C GLN A 40 -4.34 -24.90 -7.45
N TYR A 41 -5.44 -24.99 -8.21
CA TYR A 41 -6.47 -23.94 -8.24
C TYR A 41 -7.33 -23.88 -6.98
N ALA A 42 -7.45 -24.99 -6.22
CA ALA A 42 -8.28 -25.07 -5.02
C ALA A 42 -7.83 -24.09 -3.91
N THR A 43 -6.53 -23.80 -3.82
CA THR A 43 -5.97 -22.88 -2.82
C THR A 43 -5.72 -21.47 -3.35
N TYR A 44 -5.94 -21.25 -4.65
CA TYR A 44 -5.56 -20.03 -5.36
C TYR A 44 -6.08 -18.75 -4.71
N TRP A 45 -7.39 -18.65 -4.53
CA TRP A 45 -8.01 -17.45 -3.95
C TRP A 45 -7.60 -17.21 -2.50
N ARG A 46 -7.39 -18.27 -1.72
CA ARG A 46 -6.85 -18.18 -0.37
C ARG A 46 -5.43 -17.63 -0.38
N SER A 47 -4.58 -18.12 -1.27
CA SER A 47 -3.20 -17.65 -1.42
C SER A 47 -3.10 -16.21 -1.90
N VAL A 48 -3.97 -15.79 -2.83
CA VAL A 48 -4.08 -14.40 -3.29
C VAL A 48 -4.48 -13.50 -2.12
N ALA A 49 -5.50 -13.88 -1.34
CA ALA A 49 -5.96 -13.11 -0.19
C ALA A 49 -4.88 -13.00 0.90
N ILE A 50 -4.20 -14.11 1.22
CA ILE A 50 -3.10 -14.13 2.20
C ILE A 50 -1.96 -13.22 1.74
N MET A 51 -1.51 -13.34 0.49
CA MET A 51 -0.42 -12.52 -0.05
C MET A 51 -0.80 -11.04 -0.07
N SER A 52 -2.04 -10.72 -0.50
CA SER A 52 -2.53 -9.35 -0.51
C SER A 52 -2.53 -8.75 0.91
N GLY A 53 -3.05 -9.51 1.88
CA GLY A 53 -3.06 -9.12 3.29
C GLY A 53 -1.64 -8.93 3.86
N GLN A 54 -0.71 -9.85 3.59
CA GLN A 54 0.68 -9.74 4.02
C GLN A 54 1.35 -8.47 3.50
N VAL A 55 1.17 -8.15 2.22
CA VAL A 55 1.76 -6.95 1.61
C VAL A 55 1.16 -5.68 2.21
N VAL A 56 -0.17 -5.60 2.36
CA VAL A 56 -0.84 -4.45 2.97
C VAL A 56 -0.39 -4.26 4.42
N ILE A 57 -0.38 -5.33 5.22
CA ILE A 57 0.08 -5.29 6.61
C ILE A 57 1.56 -4.88 6.68
N GLY A 58 2.39 -5.37 5.76
CA GLY A 58 3.80 -4.99 5.67
C GLY A 58 3.98 -3.48 5.42
N ILE A 59 3.26 -2.92 4.45
CA ILE A 59 3.30 -1.50 4.14
C ILE A 59 2.82 -0.67 5.34
N VAL A 60 1.69 -1.04 5.96
CA VAL A 60 1.16 -0.36 7.15
C VAL A 60 2.15 -0.43 8.31
N GLY A 61 2.75 -1.59 8.55
CA GLY A 61 3.76 -1.78 9.60
C GLY A 61 4.98 -0.88 9.40
N ILE A 62 5.48 -0.78 8.17
CA ILE A 62 6.58 0.12 7.83
C ILE A 62 6.19 1.59 8.06
N ALA A 63 5.00 2.01 7.61
CA ALA A 63 4.53 3.39 7.78
C ALA A 63 4.40 3.76 9.26
N VAL A 64 3.83 2.86 10.08
CA VAL A 64 3.70 3.04 11.52
C VAL A 64 5.07 3.10 12.19
N ALA A 65 5.98 2.17 11.86
CA ALA A 65 7.33 2.14 12.42
C ALA A 65 8.11 3.43 12.11
N LEU A 66 8.03 3.94 10.88
CA LEU A 66 8.63 5.22 10.50
C LEU A 66 7.99 6.39 11.25
N GLY A 67 6.67 6.40 11.41
CA GLY A 67 5.97 7.41 12.20
C GLY A 67 6.44 7.46 13.65
N PHE A 68 6.55 6.29 14.29
CA PHE A 68 7.09 6.17 15.65
C PHE A 68 8.56 6.59 15.71
N PHE A 69 9.37 6.15 14.75
CA PHE A 69 10.79 6.51 14.68
C PHE A 69 10.97 8.04 14.63
N VAL A 70 10.23 8.72 13.76
CA VAL A 70 10.25 10.19 13.65
C VAL A 70 9.83 10.84 14.97
N GLN A 71 8.76 10.36 15.60
CA GLN A 71 8.25 10.92 16.85
C GLN A 71 9.19 10.73 18.04
N ILE A 72 10.03 9.69 18.04
CA ILE A 72 10.96 9.41 19.14
C ILE A 72 12.31 10.09 18.88
N VAL A 73 12.86 9.92 17.69
CA VAL A 73 14.24 10.31 17.37
C VAL A 73 14.37 11.82 17.17
N ILE A 74 13.41 12.48 16.51
CA ILE A 74 13.51 13.93 16.28
C ILE A 74 13.54 14.72 17.59
N PRO A 75 12.64 14.48 18.57
CA PRO A 75 12.70 15.19 19.85
C PRO A 75 14.00 14.94 20.61
N LEU A 76 14.52 13.71 20.60
CA LEU A 76 15.79 13.35 21.24
C LEU A 76 16.99 14.12 20.67
N LEU A 77 16.97 14.42 19.37
CA LEU A 77 18.04 15.17 18.69
C LEU A 77 17.90 16.69 18.83
N ASN A 78 16.72 17.18 19.21
CA ASN A 78 16.41 18.61 19.31
C ASN A 78 16.32 19.11 20.76
N GLN A 79 16.71 18.27 21.73
CA GLN A 79 16.95 18.70 23.11
C GLN A 79 18.32 19.43 23.15
N PRO A 80 18.40 20.66 23.72
CA PRO A 80 19.65 21.41 23.83
C PRO A 80 20.66 20.74 24.75
#